data_AF-A0A920SQV5-F1
#
_entry.id   AF-A0A920SQV5-F1
#
_cell.length_a   1.000
_cell.length_b   1.000
_cell.length_c   1.000
_cell.angle_alpha   90.00
_cell.angle_beta   90.00
_cell.angle_gamma   90.00
#
_symmetry.space_group_name_H-M   'P 1'
#
loop_
_entity.id
_entity.type
_entity.pdbx_description
1 polymer ?
#
loop_
_entity_poly.entity_id
_entity_poly.type
_entity_poly.pdbx_seq_one_letter_code
_entity_poly.pdbx_strand_id
1 'polypeptide(L)' 'MSRSLNKIMLIGNIGNDPEIRATASGARVAKLSMATNRTWSDRSGEQQEKTGVASVDFFRSCRGCS' A
#
# COMPACT_ATOMS: atom_id res chain seq x y z
N MET A 1 12.27 26.57 -5.15
CA MET A 1 12.43 25.11 -4.96
C MET A 1 11.69 24.74 -3.69
N SER A 2 10.49 24.17 -3.82
CA SER A 2 9.65 23.73 -2.70
C SER A 2 10.40 22.67 -1.88
N ARG A 3 10.69 23.01 -0.63
CA ARG A 3 11.46 22.18 0.30
C ARG A 3 10.51 21.27 1.08
N SER A 4 9.75 20.43 0.38
CA SER A 4 8.82 19.49 1.01
C SER A 4 9.09 18.06 0.54
N LEU A 5 9.32 17.17 1.50
CA LEU A 5 9.56 15.74 1.30
C LEU A 5 8.29 14.98 1.67
N ASN A 6 7.70 14.28 0.71
CA ASN A 6 6.64 13.32 0.95
C ASN A 6 7.21 11.91 0.73
N LYS A 7 7.55 11.22 1.81
CA LYS A 7 8.07 9.85 1.80
C LYS A 7 7.13 8.98 2.62
N ILE A 8 6.62 7.93 2.00
CA ILE A 8 5.77 6.92 2.63
C ILE A 8 6.51 5.59 2.57
N MET A 9 6.65 4.93 3.73
CA MET A 9 7.15 3.55 3.83
C MET A 9 6.03 2.70 4.42
N LEU A 10 5.64 1.65 3.70
CA LEU A 10 4.59 0.72 4.12
C LEU A 10 5.20 -0.67 4.27
N ILE A 11 4.91 -1.33 5.37
CA ILE A 11 5.29 -2.72 5.65
C ILE A 11 4.01 -3.43 6.07
N GLY A 12 3.73 -4.55 5.43
CA GLY A 12 2.50 -5.30 5.65
C GLY A 12 2.42 -6.51 4.74
N ASN A 13 1.29 -7.20 4.82
CA ASN A 13 1.03 -8.40 4.04
C ASN A 13 0.13 -8.07 2.85
N ILE A 14 0.42 -8.65 1.69
CA ILE A 14 -0.45 -8.54 0.52
C ILE A 14 -1.61 -9.50 0.73
N GLY A 15 -2.83 -8.96 0.76
CA GLY A 15 -4.03 -9.74 1.08
C GLY A 15 -4.64 -10.46 -0.12
N ASN A 16 -4.50 -9.87 -1.32
CA ASN A 16 -5.05 -10.40 -2.57
C ASN A 16 -4.00 -10.29 -3.66
N ASP A 17 -4.13 -11.15 -4.67
CA ASP A 17 -3.27 -11.11 -5.85
C ASP A 17 -3.28 -9.71 -6.52
N PRO A 18 -2.13 -9.26 -7.07
CA PRO A 18 -2.02 -7.97 -7.72
C PRO A 18 -2.95 -7.87 -8.92
N GLU A 19 -3.77 -6.82 -8.96
CA GLU A 19 -4.63 -6.56 -10.11
C GLU A 19 -3.89 -5.69 -11.14
N ILE A 20 -3.62 -6.23 -12.33
CA ILE A 20 -2.93 -5.49 -13.39
C ILE A 20 -3.98 -4.95 -14.36
N ARG A 21 -4.10 -3.62 -14.43
CA ARG A 21 -4.98 -2.92 -15.37
C ARG A 21 -4.18 -2.13 -16.40
N ALA A 22 -4.65 -2.10 -17.64
CA ALA A 22 -4.14 -1.20 -18.66
C ALA A 22 -5.00 0.06 -18.71
N THR A 23 -4.39 1.25 -18.65
CA THR A 23 -5.08 2.51 -18.85
C THR A 23 -5.38 2.72 -20.33
N ALA A 24 -6.35 3.58 -20.65
CA ALA A 24 -6.67 3.97 -22.03
C ALA A 24 -5.48 4.58 -22.79
N SER A 25 -4.48 5.10 -22.06
CA SER A 25 -3.22 5.62 -22.59
C SER A 25 -2.13 4.54 -22.81
N GLY A 26 -2.44 3.26 -22.59
CA GLY A 26 -1.51 2.13 -22.77
C GLY A 26 -0.55 1.90 -21.61
N ALA A 27 -0.69 2.63 -20.48
CA ALA A 27 0.13 2.40 -19.30
C ALA A 27 -0.40 1.21 -18.49
N ARG A 28 0.48 0.28 -18.13
CA ARG A 28 0.16 -0.80 -17.19
C ARG A 28 0.28 -0.29 -15.75
N VAL A 29 -0.78 -0.50 -14.98
CA VAL A 29 -0.90 -0.14 -13.57
C VAL A 29 -1.11 -1.43 -12.79
N ALA A 30 -0.27 -1.68 -11.80
CA ALA A 30 -0.45 -2.79 -10.88
C ALA A 30 -1.05 -2.24 -9.57
N LYS A 31 -2.23 -2.71 -9.22
CA LYS A 31 -2.91 -2.37 -7.96
C LYS A 31 -2.67 -3.47 -6.95
N LEU A 32 -2.05 -3.11 -5.84
CA LEU A 32 -1.75 -3.99 -4.73
C LEU A 32 -2.61 -3.62 -3.51
N SER A 33 -3.28 -4.61 -2.93
CA SER A 33 -4.02 -4.46 -1.66
C SER A 33 -3.17 -5.01 -0.52
N MET A 34 -2.65 -4.13 0.34
CA MET A 34 -1.79 -4.48 1.45
C MET A 34 -2.51 -4.23 2.78
N ALA A 35 -2.59 -5.27 3.60
CA ALA A 35 -3.04 -5.19 4.98
C ALA A 35 -1.86 -4.79 5.88
N THR A 36 -2.04 -3.71 6.63
CA THR A 36 -1.11 -3.26 7.66
C THR A 36 -1.82 -3.34 9.01
N ASN A 37 -1.26 -4.07 9.96
CA ASN A 37 -1.72 -4.08 11.34
C ASN A 37 -1.01 -2.98 12.12
N ARG A 38 -1.77 -2.23 12.92
CA ARG A 38 -1.24 -1.29 13.89
C ARG A 38 -1.73 -1.72 15.26
N THR A 39 -0.80 -2.11 16.11
CA THR A 39 -1.06 -2.34 17.54
C THR A 39 -0.60 -1.10 18.30
N TRP A 40 -1.48 -0.52 19.10
CA TRP A 40 -1.11 0.55 20.03
C TRP A 40 -1.77 0.30 21.38
N SER A 41 -1.08 0.71 22.44
CA SER A 41 -1.65 0.73 23.79
C SER A 41 -2.43 2.02 23.98
N ASP A 42 -3.69 1.92 24.40
CA ASP A 42 -4.47 3.08 24.79
C ASP A 42 -4.08 3.59 26.19
N ARG A 43 -4.66 4.72 26.62
CA ARG A 43 -4.38 5.31 27.94
C ARG A 43 -4.93 4.47 29.11
N SER A 44 -5.80 3.50 28.82
CA SER A 44 -6.39 2.58 29.77
C SER A 44 -5.55 1.31 29.96
N GLY A 45 -4.48 1.15 29.17
CA GLY A 45 -3.59 -0.01 29.21
C GLY A 45 -4.06 -1.19 28.36
N GLU A 46 -5.17 -1.07 27.62
CA GLU A 46 -5.59 -2.10 26.68
C GLU A 46 -4.80 -1.99 25.38
N GLN A 47 -4.37 -3.15 24.86
CA GLN A 47 -3.76 -3.23 23.54
C GLN A 47 -4.87 -3.26 22.50
N GLN A 48 -4.91 -2.21 21.68
CA GLN A 48 -5.83 -2.11 20.56
C GLN A 48 -5.10 -2.53 19.29
N GLU A 49 -5.68 -3.46 18.54
CA GLU A 49 -5.21 -3.85 17.22
C GLU A 49 -6.19 -3.32 16.16
N LYS A 50 -5.67 -2.54 15.20
CA LYS A 50 -6.43 -2.13 14.02
C LYS A 50 -5.75 -2.58 12.76
N THR A 51 -6.48 -3.38 12.00
CA THR A 51 -6.09 -3.77 10.66
C THR A 51 -6.59 -2.71 9.69
N GLY A 52 -5.66 -2.05 9.00
CA GLY A 52 -5.94 -1.15 7.89
C GLY A 52 -5.58 -1.81 6.57
N VAL A 53 -6.40 -1.59 5.54
CA VAL A 53 -6.07 -2.01 4.16
C VAL A 53 -5.69 -0.78 3.36
N ALA A 54 -4.49 -0.79 2.80
CA ALA A 54 -3.99 0.25 1.91
C ALA A 54 -3.97 -0.28 0.46
N SER A 55 -4.52 0.49 -0.47
CA SER A 55 -4.37 0.24 -1.91
C SER A 55 -3.20 1.06 -2.43
N VAL A 56 -2.22 0.40 -3.07
CA VAL A 56 -1.07 1.06 -3.69
C VAL A 56 -1.12 0.80 -5.19
N ASP A 57 -1.20 1.87 -5.98
CA ASP A 57 -1.21 1.82 -7.44
C ASP A 57 0.20 2.11 -7.98
N PHE A 58 0.83 1.09 -8.57
CA PHE A 58 2.13 1.20 -9.20
C PHE A 58 1.96 1.55 -10.68
N PHE A 59 2.36 2.77 -11.03
CA PHE A 59 2.45 3.22 -12.41
C PHE A 59 3.87 2.98 -12.94
N ARG A 60 3.98 2.47 -14.17
CA ARG A 60 5.22 2.13 -14.89
C ARG A 60 5.90 0.85 -14.43
N SER A 61 5.70 -0.19 -15.24
CA SER A 61 6.53 -1.40 -15.37
C SER A 61 6.89 -2.07 -14.05
N CYS A 62 5.94 -2.81 -13.48
CA CYS A 62 6.26 -3.91 -12.58
C CYS A 62 7.10 -4.94 -13.38
N ARG A 63 8.44 -4.91 -13.24
CA ARG A 63 9.37 -5.79 -13.97
C ARG A 63 9.44 -7.21 -13.40
N GLY A 64 8.60 -7.55 -12.43
CA GLY A 64 8.68 -8.81 -11.67
C GLY A 64 7.36 -9.52 -11.45
N CYS A 65 6.30 -9.20 -12.20
CA CYS A 65 5.13 -10.09 -12.28
C CYS A 65 5.42 -11.15 -13.34
N SER A 66 6.11 -12.22 -12.94
CA SER A 66 6.11 -13.51 -13.65
C SER A 66 5.06 -14.41 -13.03
#